data_AF-A0A1Q5Q0S4-F1
#
_entry.id   AF-A0A1Q5Q0S4-F1
#
_cell.length_a   1.000
_cell.length_b   1.000
_cell.length_c   1.000
_cell.angle_alpha   90.00
_cell.angle_beta   90.00
_cell.angle_gamma   90.00
#
_symmetry.space_group_name_H-M   'P 1'
#
loop_
_entity.id
_entity.type
_entity.pdbx_description
1 polymer ?
#
loop_
_entity_poly.entity_id
_entity_poly.type
_entity_poly.pdbx_seq_one_letter_code
_entity_poly.pdbx_strand_id
1 'polypeptide(L)'
;MTDDGRKLRTAAVLIALSHEEDPELITVRRSATLRSHPGQIALPGGSIEAGENAIDAALREADEEVDLKAERVRVLGHLADHRTGGSDFAVTPVIGTFTDVGELYAKDTIEVASVHRVQISHLADPDNRATATLMHGYKGPAFLVDDLFIWGFTAHVLDELLEIGGWAQPWDDKKRVDVPMEFFRPDTRT
;
A
#
# COMPACT_ATOMS: atom_id res chain seq x y z
N MET A 1 -2.99 -33.43 15.23
CA MET A 1 -1.97 -32.89 14.30
C MET A 1 -2.45 -33.18 12.90
N THR A 2 -3.12 -32.21 12.28
CA THR A 2 -3.47 -32.23 10.86
C THR A 2 -2.90 -30.94 10.31
N ASP A 3 -1.71 -31.05 9.74
CA ASP A 3 -1.12 -30.02 8.88
C ASP A 3 -1.91 -30.09 7.56
N ASP A 4 -3.01 -29.34 7.50
CA ASP A 4 -3.76 -29.12 6.26
C ASP A 4 -2.88 -28.16 5.45
N GLY A 5 -2.01 -28.71 4.58
CA GLY A 5 -0.93 -28.03 3.85
C GLY A 5 -1.38 -26.91 2.89
N ARG A 6 -2.14 -25.96 3.41
CA ARG A 6 -2.50 -24.72 2.73
C ARG A 6 -1.25 -23.88 2.67
N LYS A 7 -0.69 -23.85 1.46
CA LYS A 7 0.41 -22.97 1.09
C LYS A 7 -0.02 -21.54 1.46
N LEU A 8 0.70 -20.93 2.42
CA LEU A 8 0.55 -19.52 2.76
C LEU A 8 0.62 -18.73 1.45
N ARG A 9 -0.40 -17.91 1.20
CA ARG A 9 -0.38 -16.99 0.07
C ARG A 9 0.48 -15.81 0.50
N THR A 10 1.60 -15.62 -0.19
CA THR A 10 2.57 -14.58 0.14
C THR A 10 2.58 -13.52 -0.95
N ALA A 11 2.66 -12.26 -0.54
CA ALA A 11 2.76 -11.11 -1.42
C ALA A 11 3.85 -10.17 -0.92
N ALA A 12 4.29 -9.27 -1.79
CA ALA A 12 5.20 -8.20 -1.43
C ALA A 12 4.73 -6.89 -2.04
N VAL A 13 4.98 -5.80 -1.33
CA VAL A 13 4.68 -4.44 -1.79
C VAL A 13 5.92 -3.58 -1.68
N LEU A 14 6.07 -2.61 -2.58
CA LEU A 14 7.19 -1.68 -2.58
C LEU A 14 6.79 -0.35 -1.95
N ILE A 15 7.46 0.01 -0.86
CA ILE A 15 7.56 1.37 -0.33
C ILE A 15 8.69 2.05 -1.10
N ALA A 16 8.34 2.72 -2.21
CA ALA A 16 9.28 3.44 -3.05
C ALA A 16 9.32 4.91 -2.65
N LEU A 17 10.43 5.34 -2.04
CA LEU A 17 10.67 6.72 -1.60
C LEU A 17 11.64 7.45 -2.53
N SER A 18 11.37 8.70 -2.82
CA SER A 18 12.33 9.55 -3.53
C SER A 18 13.47 10.00 -2.59
N HIS A 19 14.46 10.75 -3.10
CA HIS A 19 15.69 11.10 -2.36
C HIS A 19 15.70 12.51 -1.75
N GLU A 20 14.66 13.30 -1.99
CA GLU A 20 14.52 14.66 -1.49
C GLU A 20 14.37 14.69 0.05
N GLU A 21 14.55 15.88 0.64
CA GLU A 21 14.44 16.07 2.10
C GLU A 21 13.04 15.72 2.63
N ASP A 22 12.01 16.01 1.83
CA ASP A 22 10.65 15.51 2.00
C ASP A 22 10.37 14.49 0.90
N PRO A 23 10.55 13.18 1.18
CA PRO A 23 10.41 12.16 0.15
C PRO A 23 8.98 12.06 -0.38
N GLU A 24 8.86 11.81 -1.67
CA GLU A 24 7.64 11.36 -2.31
C GLU A 24 7.55 9.83 -2.23
N LEU A 25 6.40 9.33 -1.81
CA LEU A 25 6.03 7.93 -1.85
C LEU A 25 5.21 7.64 -3.12
N ILE A 26 5.55 6.56 -3.83
CA ILE A 26 4.73 6.06 -4.92
C ILE A 26 3.57 5.22 -4.39
N THR A 27 2.36 5.56 -4.83
CA THR A 27 1.14 4.78 -4.60
C THR A 27 0.35 4.63 -5.90
N VAL A 28 -0.55 3.65 -5.93
CA VAL A 28 -1.44 3.40 -7.07
C VAL A 28 -2.89 3.43 -6.62
N ARG A 29 -3.77 3.97 -7.46
CA ARG A 29 -5.21 3.74 -7.33
C ARG A 29 -5.56 2.51 -8.13
N ARG A 30 -6.03 1.46 -7.46
CA ARG A 30 -6.49 0.24 -8.12
C ARG A 30 -7.72 0.52 -8.96
N SER A 31 -7.81 -0.13 -10.12
CA SER A 31 -8.97 -0.03 -11.00
C SER A 31 -10.25 -0.41 -10.26
N ALA A 32 -11.30 0.40 -10.44
CA ALA A 32 -12.62 0.14 -9.87
C ALA A 32 -13.25 -1.14 -10.45
N THR A 33 -12.71 -1.68 -11.55
CA THR A 33 -13.20 -2.91 -12.20
C THR A 33 -12.70 -4.20 -11.54
N LEU A 34 -11.70 -4.12 -10.64
CA LEU A 34 -11.13 -5.29 -9.97
C LEU A 34 -12.06 -5.94 -8.95
N ARG A 35 -11.92 -7.26 -8.80
CA ARG A 35 -12.71 -8.05 -7.84
C ARG A 35 -12.31 -7.76 -6.38
N SER A 36 -11.05 -7.44 -6.17
CA SER A 36 -10.49 -7.18 -4.85
C SER A 36 -9.97 -5.74 -4.79
N HIS A 37 -10.30 -5.06 -3.69
CA HIS A 37 -9.86 -3.69 -3.39
C HIS A 37 -10.12 -2.66 -4.51
N PRO A 38 -11.32 -2.62 -5.11
CA PRO A 38 -11.62 -1.71 -6.22
C PRO A 38 -11.52 -0.25 -5.76
N GLY A 39 -10.82 0.58 -6.54
CA GLY A 39 -10.70 2.03 -6.30
C GLY A 39 -9.80 2.42 -5.11
N GLN A 40 -9.29 1.44 -4.35
CA GLN A 40 -8.49 1.69 -3.15
C GLN A 40 -7.07 2.14 -3.52
N ILE A 41 -6.49 2.98 -2.68
CA ILE A 41 -5.08 3.34 -2.75
C ILE A 41 -4.23 2.23 -2.17
N ALA A 42 -3.21 1.81 -2.91
CA ALA A 42 -2.28 0.75 -2.53
C ALA A 42 -0.83 1.17 -2.79
N LEU A 43 0.10 0.44 -2.19
CA LEU A 43 1.49 0.42 -2.63
C LEU A 43 1.60 -0.50 -3.85
N PRO A 44 2.51 -0.22 -4.80
CA PRO A 44 2.76 -1.15 -5.90
C PRO A 44 3.16 -2.53 -5.36
N GLY A 45 2.62 -3.60 -5.92
CA GLY A 45 2.89 -4.93 -5.40
C GLY A 45 1.85 -5.99 -5.69
N GLY A 46 2.23 -7.23 -5.42
CA GLY A 46 1.46 -8.39 -5.80
C GLY A 46 2.00 -9.70 -5.24
N SER A 47 1.60 -10.80 -5.86
CA SER A 47 1.90 -12.14 -5.32
C SER A 47 3.37 -12.50 -5.56
N ILE A 48 3.99 -13.19 -4.60
CA ILE A 48 5.32 -13.75 -4.81
C ILE A 48 5.20 -14.99 -5.68
N GLU A 49 5.88 -15.00 -6.84
CA GLU A 49 5.86 -16.11 -7.77
C GLU A 49 6.87 -17.21 -7.42
N ALA A 50 6.78 -18.35 -8.11
CA ALA A 50 7.67 -19.47 -7.88
C ALA A 50 9.11 -19.12 -8.26
N GLY A 51 10.00 -19.11 -7.27
CA GLY A 51 11.42 -18.77 -7.46
C GLY A 51 11.78 -17.33 -7.08
N GLU A 52 10.79 -16.50 -6.74
CA GLU A 52 10.99 -15.15 -6.25
C GLU A 52 11.16 -15.10 -4.74
N ASN A 53 11.97 -14.15 -4.26
CA ASN A 53 11.85 -13.64 -2.90
C ASN A 53 10.95 -12.40 -2.86
N ALA A 54 10.68 -11.86 -1.68
CA ALA A 54 9.81 -10.68 -1.52
C ALA A 54 10.33 -9.43 -2.25
N ILE A 55 11.65 -9.22 -2.30
CA ILE A 55 12.26 -8.09 -3.01
C ILE A 55 12.06 -8.26 -4.52
N ASP A 56 12.30 -9.46 -5.05
CA ASP A 56 12.12 -9.74 -6.48
C ASP A 56 10.67 -9.44 -6.91
N ALA A 57 9.70 -9.94 -6.15
CA ALA A 57 8.28 -9.72 -6.40
C ALA A 57 7.91 -8.23 -6.32
N ALA A 58 8.32 -7.51 -5.26
CA ALA A 58 8.02 -6.10 -5.11
C ALA A 58 8.58 -5.24 -6.25
N LEU A 59 9.79 -5.55 -6.74
CA LEU A 59 10.42 -4.83 -7.84
C LEU A 59 9.79 -5.17 -9.20
N ARG A 60 9.42 -6.44 -9.44
CA ARG A 60 8.71 -6.86 -10.65
C ARG A 60 7.36 -6.14 -10.75
N GLU A 61 6.57 -6.21 -9.69
CA GLU A 61 5.23 -5.60 -9.65
C GLU A 61 5.30 -4.08 -9.83
N ALA A 62 6.29 -3.40 -9.22
CA ALA A 62 6.49 -1.98 -9.44
C ALA A 62 6.85 -1.62 -10.89
N ASP A 63 7.59 -2.47 -11.62
CA ASP A 63 7.80 -2.29 -13.06
C ASP A 63 6.49 -2.53 -13.84
N GLU A 64 5.78 -3.63 -13.55
CA GLU A 64 4.55 -4.02 -14.26
C GLU A 64 3.41 -3.01 -14.09
N GLU A 65 3.22 -2.49 -12.88
CA GLU A 65 2.15 -1.56 -12.54
C GLU A 65 2.47 -0.12 -12.92
N VAL A 66 3.70 0.35 -12.65
CA VAL A 66 4.05 1.80 -12.72
C VAL A 66 5.30 2.13 -13.53
N ASP A 67 5.88 1.16 -14.23
CA ASP A 67 7.13 1.28 -15.01
C ASP A 67 8.37 1.71 -14.17
N LEU A 68 8.33 1.46 -12.86
CA LEU A 68 9.47 1.69 -11.97
C LEU A 68 10.48 0.56 -12.11
N LYS A 69 11.44 0.73 -13.02
CA LYS A 69 12.49 -0.27 -13.29
C LYS A 69 13.30 -0.60 -12.04
N ALA A 70 13.53 -1.89 -11.81
CA ALA A 70 14.32 -2.40 -10.69
C ALA A 70 15.72 -1.74 -10.57
N GLU A 71 16.38 -1.47 -11.70
CA GLU A 71 17.68 -0.79 -11.74
C GLU A 71 17.67 0.65 -11.22
N ARG A 72 16.49 1.28 -11.14
CA ARG A 72 16.29 2.62 -10.59
C ARG A 72 15.95 2.60 -9.10
N VAL A 73 15.78 1.42 -8.51
CA VAL A 73 15.42 1.25 -7.10
C VAL A 73 16.61 0.69 -6.34
N ARG A 74 17.09 1.46 -5.37
CA ARG A 74 18.01 0.97 -4.35
C ARG A 74 17.21 0.47 -3.16
N VAL A 75 17.16 -0.85 -3.00
CA VAL A 75 16.52 -1.51 -1.85
C VAL A 75 17.33 -1.25 -0.58
N LEU A 76 16.64 -0.84 0.48
CA LEU A 76 17.21 -0.59 1.80
C LEU A 76 16.98 -1.75 2.77
N GLY A 77 15.87 -2.47 2.60
CA GLY A 77 15.46 -3.58 3.45
C GLY A 77 13.97 -3.87 3.30
N HIS A 78 13.39 -4.52 4.30
CA HIS A 78 11.95 -4.75 4.37
C HIS A 78 11.47 -4.71 5.82
N LEU A 79 10.18 -4.43 6.01
CA LEU A 79 9.51 -4.51 7.30
C LEU A 79 9.15 -5.97 7.64
N ALA A 80 8.63 -6.16 8.84
CA ALA A 80 8.09 -7.46 9.23
C ALA A 80 6.85 -7.80 8.38
N ASP A 81 6.59 -9.10 8.21
CA ASP A 81 5.41 -9.54 7.49
C ASP A 81 4.13 -9.11 8.21
N HIS A 82 3.27 -8.40 7.50
CA HIS A 82 1.95 -8.04 7.99
C HIS A 82 0.97 -9.14 7.60
N ARG A 83 0.38 -9.79 8.62
CA ARG A 83 -0.69 -10.77 8.43
C ARG A 83 -2.04 -10.07 8.52
N THR A 84 -2.88 -10.25 7.51
CA THR A 84 -4.26 -9.75 7.57
C THR A 84 -5.09 -10.71 8.44
N GLY A 85 -5.79 -10.17 9.46
CA GLY A 85 -6.45 -10.98 10.49
C GLY A 85 -7.36 -12.08 9.93
N GLY A 86 -7.08 -13.33 10.28
CA GLY A 86 -7.90 -14.50 9.92
C GLY A 86 -7.60 -15.13 8.55
N SER A 87 -6.62 -14.64 7.78
CA SER A 87 -6.25 -15.22 6.49
C SER A 87 -4.85 -15.85 6.50
N ASP A 88 -4.63 -16.83 5.63
CA ASP A 88 -3.32 -17.41 5.31
C ASP A 88 -2.49 -16.49 4.39
N PHE A 89 -2.70 -15.16 4.49
CA PHE A 89 -2.07 -14.14 3.64
C PHE A 89 -1.06 -13.29 4.42
N ALA A 90 0.21 -13.37 4.01
CA ALA A 90 1.29 -12.56 4.56
C ALA A 90 1.85 -11.63 3.48
N VAL A 91 1.97 -10.35 3.80
CA VAL A 91 2.52 -9.34 2.89
C VAL A 91 3.80 -8.77 3.48
N THR A 92 4.87 -8.77 2.70
CA THR A 92 6.17 -8.21 3.08
C THR A 92 6.33 -6.81 2.46
N PRO A 93 6.39 -5.72 3.25
CA PRO A 93 6.67 -4.38 2.75
C PRO A 93 8.17 -4.21 2.53
N VAL A 94 8.60 -4.08 1.28
CA VAL A 94 9.99 -3.83 0.88
C VAL A 94 10.21 -2.32 0.79
N ILE A 95 11.28 -1.81 1.40
CA ILE A 95 11.64 -0.39 1.36
C ILE A 95 12.74 -0.19 0.34
N GLY A 96 12.50 0.71 -0.61
CA GLY A 96 13.46 1.13 -1.61
C GLY A 96 13.46 2.64 -1.79
N THR A 97 14.59 3.15 -2.26
CA THR A 97 14.72 4.53 -2.72
C THR A 97 14.88 4.57 -4.23
N PHE A 98 14.29 5.55 -4.90
CA PHE A 98 14.43 5.72 -6.35
C PHE A 98 14.93 7.11 -6.69
N THR A 99 15.76 7.21 -7.72
CA THR A 99 16.25 8.50 -8.25
C THR A 99 15.64 8.79 -9.61
N ASP A 100 15.15 10.02 -9.80
CA ASP A 100 14.86 10.65 -11.11
C ASP A 100 14.26 9.70 -12.16
N VAL A 101 13.04 9.24 -11.90
CA VAL A 101 12.35 8.27 -12.76
C VAL A 101 11.55 8.92 -13.89
N GLY A 102 11.60 10.25 -14.02
CA GLY A 102 10.69 11.01 -14.90
C GLY A 102 9.24 10.91 -14.43
N GLU A 103 8.29 11.05 -15.36
CA GLU A 103 6.86 10.84 -15.07
C GLU A 103 6.56 9.34 -14.99
N LEU A 104 5.97 8.90 -13.87
CA LEU A 104 5.48 7.53 -13.72
C LEU A 104 4.04 7.47 -14.24
N TYR A 105 3.67 6.37 -14.89
CA TYR A 105 2.34 6.18 -15.47
C TYR A 105 1.85 4.76 -15.19
N ALA A 106 0.54 4.59 -15.20
CA ALA A 106 -0.08 3.28 -15.09
C ALA A 106 0.27 2.47 -16.34
N LYS A 107 1.19 1.52 -16.20
CA LYS A 107 1.62 0.66 -17.30
C LYS A 107 0.62 -0.47 -17.50
N ASP A 108 0.19 -1.10 -16.41
CA ASP A 108 -1.01 -1.95 -16.40
C ASP A 108 -2.27 -1.10 -16.16
N THR A 109 -2.82 -0.57 -17.25
CA THR A 109 -4.06 0.21 -17.22
C THR A 109 -5.33 -0.60 -16.88
N ILE A 110 -5.25 -1.93 -16.85
CA ILE A 110 -6.37 -2.79 -16.46
C ILE A 110 -6.47 -2.84 -14.94
N GLU A 111 -5.33 -2.98 -14.27
CA GLU A 111 -5.25 -3.10 -12.82
C GLU A 111 -5.06 -1.75 -12.11
N VAL A 112 -4.38 -0.80 -12.74
CA VAL A 112 -4.06 0.53 -12.17
C VAL A 112 -4.80 1.62 -12.92
N ALA A 113 -5.60 2.40 -12.18
CA ALA A 113 -6.32 3.55 -12.73
C ALA A 113 -5.45 4.81 -12.78
N SER A 114 -4.61 5.01 -11.77
CA SER A 114 -3.71 6.17 -11.69
C SER A 114 -2.54 5.90 -10.74
N VAL A 115 -1.42 6.59 -10.99
CA VAL A 115 -0.23 6.59 -10.14
C VAL A 115 -0.15 7.93 -9.42
N HIS A 116 0.16 7.89 -8.13
CA HIS A 116 0.22 9.07 -7.28
C HIS A 116 1.56 9.15 -6.55
N ARG A 117 2.03 10.38 -6.38
CA ARG A 117 3.19 10.72 -5.57
C ARG A 117 2.70 11.49 -4.36
N VAL A 118 2.96 10.95 -3.17
CA VAL A 118 2.48 11.52 -1.92
C VAL A 118 3.67 11.90 -1.07
N GLN A 119 3.81 13.17 -0.72
CA GLN A 119 4.86 13.63 0.18
C GLN A 119 4.70 13.00 1.56
N ILE A 120 5.81 12.59 2.17
CA ILE A 120 5.82 12.08 3.53
C ILE A 120 5.29 13.13 4.51
N SER A 121 5.61 14.41 4.30
CA SER A 121 5.07 15.50 5.11
C SER A 121 3.53 15.56 5.09
N HIS A 122 2.89 15.32 3.94
CA HIS A 122 1.43 15.27 3.84
C HIS A 122 0.83 14.07 4.59
N LEU A 123 1.50 12.91 4.59
CA LEU A 123 1.07 11.76 5.39
C LEU A 123 1.27 11.99 6.89
N ALA A 124 2.34 12.67 7.26
CA ALA A 124 2.68 13.01 8.64
C ALA A 124 1.79 14.10 9.24
N ASP A 125 1.22 14.97 8.42
CA ASP A 125 0.36 16.08 8.84
C ASP A 125 -0.84 15.57 9.67
N PRO A 126 -0.98 15.99 10.95
CA PRO A 126 -2.10 15.61 11.80
C PRO A 126 -3.49 15.89 11.20
N ASP A 127 -3.62 16.91 10.35
CA ASP A 127 -4.88 17.27 9.70
C ASP A 127 -5.27 16.29 8.58
N ASN A 128 -4.30 15.58 8.01
CA ASN A 128 -4.53 14.51 7.05
C ASN A 128 -4.70 13.14 7.70
N ARG A 129 -4.49 13.03 9.02
CA ARG A 129 -4.66 11.77 9.76
C ARG A 129 -6.06 11.63 10.34
N ALA A 130 -6.54 10.39 10.34
CA ALA A 130 -7.80 9.99 10.96
C ALA A 130 -7.75 8.49 11.32
N THR A 131 -8.80 8.02 11.98
CA THR A 131 -9.06 6.59 12.09
C THR A 131 -10.25 6.18 11.22
N ALA A 132 -10.00 5.31 10.26
CA ALA A 132 -11.04 4.66 9.45
C ALA A 132 -11.89 3.72 10.30
N THR A 133 -13.21 3.76 10.08
CA THR A 133 -14.19 2.88 10.71
C THR A 133 -15.04 2.14 9.70
N LEU A 134 -15.36 0.87 9.99
CA LEU A 134 -16.43 0.12 9.32
C LEU A 134 -17.56 -0.20 10.29
N MET A 135 -18.80 -0.18 9.79
CA MET A 135 -20.00 -0.54 10.57
C MET A 135 -19.89 -1.91 11.28
N HIS A 136 -19.08 -2.82 10.76
CA HIS A 136 -18.88 -4.17 11.31
C HIS A 136 -17.59 -4.34 12.13
N GLY A 137 -16.99 -3.24 12.61
CA GLY A 137 -16.00 -3.29 13.69
C GLY A 137 -14.53 -3.13 13.30
N TYR A 138 -14.20 -2.93 12.03
CA TYR A 138 -12.84 -2.51 11.67
C TYR A 138 -12.58 -1.09 12.19
N LYS A 139 -11.41 -0.91 12.80
CA LYS A 139 -10.85 0.38 13.20
C LYS A 139 -9.35 0.36 12.93
N GLY A 140 -8.84 1.34 12.17
CA GLY A 140 -7.41 1.44 11.84
C GLY A 140 -7.02 2.81 11.29
N PRO A 141 -5.72 3.08 11.08
CA PRO A 141 -5.25 4.37 10.60
C PRO A 141 -5.84 4.67 9.23
N ALA A 142 -6.03 5.96 8.97
CA ALA A 142 -6.42 6.48 7.67
C ALA A 142 -5.67 7.78 7.37
N PHE A 143 -5.38 7.98 6.09
CA PHE A 143 -4.81 9.20 5.56
C PHE A 143 -5.77 9.80 4.53
N LEU A 144 -5.99 11.10 4.64
CA LEU A 144 -6.85 11.93 3.80
C LEU A 144 -5.95 12.97 3.15
N VAL A 145 -5.34 12.63 2.01
CA VAL A 145 -4.42 13.51 1.31
C VAL A 145 -5.02 13.83 -0.05
N ASP A 146 -5.33 15.10 -0.29
CA ASP A 146 -6.05 15.54 -1.50
C ASP A 146 -7.34 14.72 -1.73
N ASP A 147 -7.45 14.01 -2.85
CA ASP A 147 -8.57 13.11 -3.17
C ASP A 147 -8.30 11.64 -2.78
N LEU A 148 -7.19 11.38 -2.11
CA LEU A 148 -6.73 10.04 -1.73
C LEU A 148 -7.24 9.68 -0.34
N PHE A 149 -8.03 8.60 -0.29
CA PHE A 149 -8.42 7.95 0.95
C PHE A 149 -7.60 6.67 1.11
N ILE A 150 -6.59 6.71 1.98
CA ILE A 150 -5.70 5.57 2.26
C ILE A 150 -6.12 4.95 3.58
N TRP A 151 -6.42 3.65 3.58
CA TRP A 151 -6.90 2.92 4.75
C TRP A 151 -6.48 1.45 4.69
N GLY A 152 -6.87 0.67 5.70
CA GLY A 152 -6.65 -0.77 5.68
C GLY A 152 -5.17 -1.13 5.78
N PHE A 153 -4.77 -2.17 5.06
CA PHE A 153 -3.39 -2.67 5.05
C PHE A 153 -2.37 -1.58 4.74
N THR A 154 -2.59 -0.84 3.66
CA THR A 154 -1.67 0.21 3.21
C THR A 154 -1.49 1.27 4.28
N ALA A 155 -2.57 1.74 4.91
CA ALA A 155 -2.45 2.72 5.98
C ALA A 155 -1.70 2.20 7.21
N HIS A 156 -1.81 0.91 7.55
CA HIS A 156 -1.01 0.34 8.64
C HIS A 156 0.50 0.33 8.31
N VAL A 157 0.85 -0.03 7.07
CA VAL A 157 2.25 0.00 6.62
C VAL A 157 2.80 1.42 6.62
N LEU A 158 2.00 2.41 6.19
CA LEU A 158 2.41 3.81 6.17
C LEU A 158 2.52 4.40 7.58
N ASP A 159 1.62 4.02 8.50
CA ASP A 159 1.72 4.43 9.90
C ASP A 159 3.02 3.92 10.55
N GLU A 160 3.36 2.64 10.32
CA GLU A 160 4.65 2.08 10.76
C GLU A 160 5.84 2.78 10.10
N LEU A 161 5.76 3.06 8.78
CA LEU A 161 6.79 3.79 8.05
C LEU A 161 7.07 5.18 8.66
N LEU A 162 6.03 5.93 9.02
CA LEU A 162 6.16 7.25 9.64
C LEU A 162 6.87 7.16 11.00
N GLU A 163 6.52 6.15 11.81
CA GLU A 163 7.13 5.92 13.12
C GLU A 163 8.62 5.57 12.99
N ILE A 164 8.97 4.56 12.17
CA ILE A 164 10.36 4.12 12.01
C ILE A 164 11.24 5.15 11.28
N GLY A 165 10.63 5.94 10.39
CA GLY A 165 11.31 7.00 9.65
C GLY A 165 11.52 8.28 10.47
N GLY A 166 10.93 8.36 11.67
CA GLY A 166 11.02 9.54 12.52
C GLY A 166 10.19 10.73 12.01
N TRP A 167 9.23 10.47 11.12
CA TRP A 167 8.34 11.49 10.55
C TRP A 167 7.00 11.61 11.29
N ALA A 168 6.68 10.65 12.16
CA ALA A 168 5.43 10.63 12.90
C ALA A 168 5.23 11.92 13.72
N GLN A 169 4.04 12.52 13.56
CA GLN A 169 3.59 13.65 14.36
C GLN A 169 2.39 13.22 15.24
N PRO A 170 2.23 13.80 16.44
CA PRO A 170 1.02 13.57 17.24
C PRO A 170 -0.23 14.01 16.48
N TRP A 171 -1.25 13.15 16.46
CA TRP A 171 -2.52 13.41 15.77
C TRP A 171 -3.71 12.91 16.60
N ASP A 172 -4.91 13.38 16.28
CA ASP A 172 -6.13 13.01 17.02
C ASP A 172 -6.67 11.64 16.59
N ASP A 173 -6.34 10.59 17.35
CA ASP A 173 -6.83 9.22 17.15
C ASP A 173 -8.34 9.04 17.39
N LYS A 174 -9.03 10.10 17.83
CA LYS A 174 -10.49 10.15 17.99
C LYS A 174 -11.20 10.71 16.77
N LYS A 175 -10.48 11.38 15.85
CA LYS A 175 -11.02 11.79 14.54
C LYS A 175 -11.38 10.53 13.75
N ARG A 176 -12.68 10.26 13.62
CA ARG A 176 -13.22 9.10 12.89
C ARG A 176 -13.67 9.52 11.51
N VAL A 177 -13.41 8.66 10.53
CA VAL A 177 -13.97 8.75 9.19
C VAL A 177 -14.47 7.39 8.75
N ASP A 178 -15.65 7.35 8.15
CA ASP A 178 -16.18 6.11 7.60
C ASP A 178 -15.46 5.80 6.29
N VAL A 179 -15.12 4.52 6.11
CA VAL A 179 -14.56 4.07 4.84
C VAL A 179 -15.61 4.24 3.74
N PRO A 180 -15.26 4.88 2.60
CA PRO A 180 -16.17 5.10 1.49
C PRO A 180 -16.88 3.82 1.03
N MET A 181 -18.20 3.90 0.88
CA MET A 181 -19.03 2.76 0.48
C MET A 181 -18.67 2.21 -0.90
N GLU A 182 -18.14 3.03 -1.79
CA GLU A 182 -17.68 2.65 -3.13
C GLU A 182 -16.54 1.63 -3.15
N PHE A 183 -15.76 1.54 -2.06
CA PHE A 183 -14.72 0.50 -1.92
C PHE A 183 -15.30 -0.88 -1.64
N PHE A 184 -16.59 -0.96 -1.32
CA PHE A 184 -17.34 -2.20 -1.15
C PHE A 184 -18.24 -2.37 -2.37
N ARG A 185 -17.78 -3.15 -3.34
CA ARG A 185 -18.71 -3.63 -4.37
C ARG A 185 -19.90 -4.33 -3.70
N PRO A 186 -21.14 -4.09 -4.13
CA PRO A 186 -22.21 -5.01 -3.80
C PRO A 186 -21.81 -6.37 -4.38
N ASP A 187 -21.76 -7.39 -3.52
CA ASP A 187 -21.54 -8.77 -3.96
C ASP A 187 -22.68 -9.14 -4.92
N THR A 188 -22.44 -9.11 -6.23
CA THR A 188 -23.37 -9.66 -7.22
C THR A 188 -23.29 -11.18 -7.20
N ARG A 189 -23.54 -11.78 -6.04
CA ARG A 189 -23.97 -13.17 -5.91
C ARG A 189 -25.47 -13.15 -5.72
N THR A 190 -26.17 -13.11 -6.86
CA THR A 190 -27.55 -13.61 -7.00
C THR A 190 -27.48 -14.98 -7.65
#